data_AF-A0A351T459-F1
#
_entry.id   AF-A0A351T459-F1
#
_cell.length_a   1.000
_cell.length_b   1.000
_cell.length_c   1.000
_cell.angle_alpha   90.00
_cell.angle_beta   90.00
_cell.angle_gamma   90.00
#
_symmetry.space_group_name_H-M   'P 1'
#
loop_
_entity.id
_entity.type
_entity.pdbx_description
1 polymer ?
#
loop_
_entity_poly.entity_id
_entity_poly.type
_entity_poly.pdbx_seq_one_letter_code
_entity_poly.pdbx_strand_id
1 'polypeptide(L)' 'MKLYLAVALGGAIGSAGRYFIAGQMMRWLGVNFPWGTLTVNIVGSFAMGVLIELLALKYSISPEL' A
#
# COMPACT_ATOMS: atom_id res chain seq x y z
N MET A 1 -8.53 6.03 -20.47
CA MET A 1 -9.61 5.60 -19.55
C MET A 1 -9.20 4.46 -18.62
N LYS A 2 -8.70 3.31 -19.13
CA LYS A 2 -8.32 2.15 -18.30
C LYS A 2 -7.34 2.47 -17.14
N LEU A 3 -6.31 3.27 -17.42
CA LEU A 3 -5.34 3.74 -16.41
C LEU A 3 -6.01 4.53 -15.27
N TYR A 4 -6.92 5.45 -15.59
CA TYR A 4 -7.63 6.22 -14.58
C TYR A 4 -8.52 5.35 -13.68
N LEU A 5 -9.17 4.33 -14.24
CA LEU A 5 -9.94 3.38 -13.45
C LEU A 5 -9.05 2.55 -12.51
N ALA A 6 -7.88 2.13 -12.97
CA ALA A 6 -6.91 1.43 -12.13
C ALA A 6 -6.39 2.31 -10.98
N VAL A 7 -6.06 3.57 -11.27
CA VAL A 7 -5.64 4.55 -10.26
C VAL A 7 -6.78 4.84 -9.28
N ALA A 8 -8.00 5.03 -9.76
CA ALA A 8 -9.17 5.28 -8.91
C ALA A 8 -9.46 4.09 -7.99
N LEU A 9 -9.40 2.86 -8.51
CA LEU A 9 -9.62 1.65 -7.72
C LEU A 9 -8.54 1.48 -6.65
N GLY A 10 -7.26 1.64 -7.02
CA GLY A 10 -6.15 1.59 -6.06
C GLY A 10 -6.26 2.68 -4.99
N GLY A 11 -6.60 3.90 -5.39
CA GLY A 11 -6.82 5.02 -4.48
C GLY A 11 -8.01 4.81 -3.54
N ALA A 12 -9.12 4.25 -4.03
CA ALA A 12 -10.29 3.93 -3.22
C ALA A 12 -9.97 2.86 -2.16
N ILE A 13 -9.32 1.76 -2.57
CA ILE A 13 -8.89 0.70 -1.64
C ILE A 13 -7.90 1.25 -0.61
N GLY A 14 -6.90 2.01 -1.05
CA GLY A 14 -5.88 2.57 -0.16
C GLY A 14 -6.43 3.59 0.84
N SER A 15 -7.32 4.47 0.40
CA SER A 15 -7.94 5.48 1.27
C SER A 15 -8.92 4.87 2.27
N ALA A 16 -9.77 3.94 1.85
CA ALA A 16 -10.67 3.20 2.73
C ALA A 16 -9.91 2.37 3.77
N GLY A 17 -8.87 1.63 3.34
CA GLY A 17 -8.01 0.87 4.23
C GLY A 17 -7.29 1.75 5.25
N ARG A 18 -6.77 2.90 4.81
CA ARG A 18 -6.15 3.88 5.72
C ARG A 18 -7.12 4.37 6.79
N TYR A 19 -8.34 4.73 6.40
CA TYR A 19 -9.36 5.21 7.33
C TYR A 19 -9.71 4.14 8.37
N PHE A 20 -9.94 2.91 7.91
CA PHE A 20 -10.25 1.78 8.79
C PHE A 20 -9.13 1.51 9.80
N ILE A 21 -7.88 1.39 9.33
CA ILE A 21 -6.72 1.11 10.19
C ILE A 21 -6.48 2.27 11.18
N ALA A 22 -6.66 3.52 10.76
CA ALA A 22 -6.53 4.66 11.68
C ALA A 22 -7.51 4.58 12.85
N GLY A 23 -8.79 4.28 12.57
CA GLY A 23 -9.80 4.07 13.61
C GLY A 23 -9.50 2.85 14.48
N GLN A 24 -9.03 1.75 13.88
CA GLN A 24 -8.76 0.53 14.63
C GLN A 24 -7.54 0.65 15.55
N MET A 25 -6.47 1.32 15.09
CA MET A 25 -5.29 1.61 15.90
C MET A 25 -5.62 2.57 17.05
N MET A 26 -6.50 3.56 16.82
CA MET A 26 -6.99 4.44 17.88
C MET A 26 -7.69 3.63 18.99
N ARG A 27 -8.49 2.62 18.64
CA ARG A 27 -9.19 1.75 19.60
C ARG A 27 -8.25 0.82 20.37
N TRP A 28 -7.17 0.35 19.74
CA TRP A 28 -6.25 -0.63 20.34
C TRP A 28 -5.12 0.01 21.15
N LEU A 29 -4.57 1.12 20.66
CA LEU A 29 -3.33 1.72 21.19
C LEU A 29 -3.53 3.17 21.67
N GLY A 30 -4.75 3.70 21.57
CA GLY A 30 -5.09 5.05 22.00
C GLY A 30 -4.64 6.14 21.01
N VAL A 31 -4.71 7.38 21.47
CA VAL A 31 -4.48 8.59 20.66
C VAL A 31 -3.15 9.30 20.93
N ASN A 32 -2.36 8.80 21.89
CA ASN A 32 -1.12 9.46 22.33
C ASN A 32 0.00 9.41 21.28
N PHE A 33 -0.11 8.51 20.30
CA PHE A 33 0.85 8.35 19.21
C PHE A 33 0.12 7.99 17.90
N PRO A 34 0.60 8.43 16.72
CA PRO A 34 -0.08 8.21 15.44
C PRO A 34 0.12 6.78 14.90
N TRP A 35 -0.30 5.78 15.68
CA TRP A 35 -0.19 4.35 15.35
C TRP A 35 -0.84 3.98 14.02
N GLY A 36 -2.00 4.58 13.71
CA GLY A 36 -2.68 4.42 12.43
C GLY A 36 -1.79 4.81 11.26
N THR A 37 -1.25 6.02 11.30
CA THR A 37 -0.36 6.56 10.26
C THR A 37 0.92 5.74 10.14
N LEU A 38 1.54 5.36 11.26
CA LEU A 38 2.75 4.52 11.24
C LEU A 38 2.47 3.17 10.57
N THR A 39 1.41 2.50 10.98
CA THR A 39 1.04 1.16 10.49
C THR A 39 0.79 1.16 8.98
N VAL A 40 -0.01 2.10 8.47
CA VAL A 40 -0.32 2.15 7.03
C VAL A 40 0.91 2.45 6.17
N ASN A 41 1.87 3.23 6.67
CA ASN A 41 3.10 3.52 5.94
C ASN A 41 4.00 2.29 5.90
N ILE A 42 4.23 1.61 7.03
CA ILE A 42 5.07 0.40 7.07
C ILE A 42 4.49 -0.66 6.13
N VAL A 43 3.19 -0.96 6.25
CA VAL A 43 2.52 -1.96 5.42
C VAL A 43 2.51 -1.56 3.95
N GLY A 44 2.20 -0.29 3.65
CA GLY A 44 2.14 0.21 2.28
C GLY A 44 3.51 0.21 1.58
N SER A 45 4.56 0.66 2.26
CA SER A 45 5.93 0.64 1.74
C SER A 45 6.44 -0.79 1.53
N PHE A 46 6.16 -1.71 2.46
CA PHE A 46 6.50 -3.11 2.30
C PHE A 46 5.79 -3.74 1.09
N ALA A 47 4.47 -3.53 0.96
CA ALA A 47 3.69 -4.02 -0.17
C ALA A 47 4.20 -3.46 -1.52
N MET A 48 4.56 -2.17 -1.55
CA MET A 48 5.14 -1.54 -2.75
C MET A 48 6.51 -2.14 -3.08
N GLY A 49 7.36 -2.39 -2.08
CA GLY A 49 8.65 -3.06 -2.28
C GLY A 49 8.49 -4.46 -2.88
N VAL A 50 7.58 -5.26 -2.33
CA VAL A 50 7.25 -6.60 -2.88
C VAL A 50 6.71 -6.49 -4.31
N LEU A 51 5.80 -5.55 -4.57
CA LEU A 51 5.26 -5.34 -5.92
C LEU A 51 6.37 -5.00 -6.92
N ILE A 52 7.25 -4.06 -6.58
CA ILE A 52 8.37 -3.67 -7.44
C ILE A 52 9.27 -4.87 -7.74
N GLU A 53 9.63 -5.66 -6.73
CA GLU A 53 10.48 -6.84 -6.92
C GLU A 53 9.80 -7.91 -7.78
N LEU A 54 8.51 -8.19 -7.56
CA LEU A 54 7.76 -9.13 -8.39
C LEU A 54 7.66 -8.67 -9.84
N LEU A 55 7.47 -7.37 -10.07
CA LEU A 55 7.49 -6.80 -11.42
C LEU A 55 8.89 -6.91 -12.02
N ALA A 56 9.94 -6.59 -11.26
CA ALA A 56 11.32 -6.74 -11.71
C ALA A 56 11.57 -8.19 -12.14
N LEU A 57 11.30 -9.19 -11.30
CA LEU A 57 11.48 -10.60 -11.64
C LEU A 57 10.68 -11.03 -12.88
N LYS A 58 9.46 -10.51 -13.04
CA LYS A 58 8.59 -10.84 -14.18
C LYS A 58 9.04 -10.19 -15.50
N TYR A 59 9.57 -8.98 -15.44
CA TYR A 59 9.98 -8.21 -16.62
C TYR A 59 11.48 -8.30 -16.92
N SER A 60 12.29 -8.82 -16.00
CA SER A 60 13.74 -9.05 -16.17
C SER A 60 14.06 -10.36 -16.88
N ILE A 61 13.18 -10.83 -17.77
CA ILE A 61 13.41 -12.06 -18.54
C ILE A 61 14.42 -11.75 -19.67
N SER A 62 15.67 -12.16 -19.42
CA SER A 62 16.87 -12.28 -20.28
C SER A 62 17.42 -10.98 -20.94
N PRO A 63 18.61 -10.51 -20.50
CA PRO A 63 19.52 -9.66 -21.30
C PRO A 63 20.20 -10.41 -22.47
N GLU A 64 19.75 -11.62 -22.82
CA GLU A 64 20.49 -12.58 -23.65
C GLU A 64 20.15 -12.47 -25.15
N LEU A 65 20.24 -11.25 -25.68
CA LEU A 65 20.40 -10.99 -27.12
C LEU A 65 21.41 -9.86 -27.33
#